data_AF-A0A2E5DVL7-F1
#
_entry.id   AF-A0A2E5DVL7-F1
#
_cell.length_a   1.000
_cell.length_b   1.000
_cell.length_c   1.000
_cell.angle_alpha   90.00
_cell.angle_beta   90.00
_cell.angle_gamma   90.00
#
_symmetry.space_group_name_H-M   'P 1'
#
loop_
_entity.id
_entity.type
_entity.pdbx_description
1 polymer ?
#
loop_
_entity_poly.entity_id
_entity_poly.type
_entity_poly.pdbx_seq_one_letter_code
_entity_poly.pdbx_strand_id
1 'polypeptide(L)'
;MKMRTRIFLFLCMMMCVVVFAATPLRAQTDVVEFDRDIPLLRLWAQYNSYAFPRDLKEASEVVRNYKGPVEPKVPEVTFYEFDSPQHLQGRIDGLLHGIKITLPPEYDHYGYEVRRFMNSVGRIQIYSNRYAIEDELVNIEKAWVVFRYWREALIAEIEAIDEGIKADATTGSKVKTMFNVNQAVVKAFIIEMQAWLNANQALLTFLADNRKLYAFEQGNFVFKSSQAASQFVALFGARERAKLEMREYDPFGKIVY
;
A
#
# COMPACT_ATOMS: atom_id res chain seq x y z
N MET A 1 -54.52 34.58 33.00
CA MET A 1 -54.00 34.20 34.32
C MET A 1 -52.58 33.66 34.13
N LYS A 2 -51.60 34.38 34.69
CA LYS A 2 -50.20 34.04 35.05
C LYS A 2 -49.48 32.94 34.23
N MET A 3 -48.53 33.29 33.38
CA MET A 3 -47.10 33.56 33.68
C MET A 3 -46.30 32.40 34.32
N ARG A 4 -45.27 32.01 33.55
CA ARG A 4 -43.85 31.82 33.93
C ARG A 4 -43.40 30.46 34.49
N THR A 5 -42.11 30.23 34.15
CA THR A 5 -41.08 29.41 34.83
C THR A 5 -41.10 27.94 34.43
N ARG A 6 -40.10 27.33 33.78
CA ARG A 6 -38.63 27.37 33.99
C ARG A 6 -37.94 26.86 32.69
N ILE A 7 -37.25 27.70 31.91
CA ILE A 7 -35.77 27.89 31.90
C ILE A 7 -35.08 27.30 33.14
N PHE A 8 -33.97 26.57 32.92
CA PHE A 8 -33.13 25.78 33.84
C PHE A 8 -33.40 24.28 33.83
N LEU A 9 -32.91 23.56 32.81
CA LEU A 9 -32.42 22.15 32.96
C LEU A 9 -31.74 21.58 31.69
N PHE A 10 -31.14 22.40 30.83
CA PHE A 10 -30.39 21.92 29.66
C PHE A 10 -28.90 22.30 29.67
N LEU A 11 -28.38 22.62 30.86
CA LEU A 11 -27.00 23.09 31.06
C LEU A 11 -26.20 22.23 32.06
N CYS A 12 -26.63 21.00 32.33
CA CYS A 12 -25.93 20.09 33.26
C CYS A 12 -25.69 18.68 32.71
N MET A 13 -25.57 18.56 31.37
CA MET A 13 -25.15 17.31 30.73
C MET A 13 -23.95 17.51 29.78
N MET A 14 -23.21 18.60 29.98
CA MET A 14 -21.82 18.75 29.56
C MET A 14 -20.95 18.59 30.81
N MET A 15 -20.62 17.34 31.14
CA MET A 15 -19.46 16.91 31.95
C MET A 15 -19.69 15.48 32.45
N CYS A 16 -19.87 14.53 31.53
CA CYS A 16 -19.42 13.16 31.79
C CYS A 16 -18.11 13.00 31.05
N VAL A 17 -17.06 13.38 31.76
CA VAL A 17 -15.73 12.79 31.77
C VAL A 17 -15.73 11.43 31.03
N VAL A 18 -15.38 11.46 29.75
CA VAL A 18 -14.80 10.29 29.10
C VAL A 18 -13.35 10.30 29.56
N VAL A 19 -13.11 9.71 30.74
CA VAL A 19 -11.80 9.15 31.05
C VAL A 19 -11.59 8.09 29.96
N PHE A 20 -10.82 8.46 28.94
CA PHE A 20 -10.12 7.46 28.14
C PHE A 20 -9.21 6.72 29.13
N ALA A 21 -9.73 5.61 29.66
CA ALA A 21 -8.88 4.57 30.16
C ALA A 21 -8.05 4.15 28.94
N ALA A 22 -6.83 4.66 28.87
CA ALA A 22 -5.78 4.12 28.03
C ALA A 22 -5.52 2.70 28.55
N THR A 23 -6.36 1.75 28.14
CA THR A 23 -5.98 0.35 28.13
C THR A 23 -4.79 0.28 27.17
N PRO A 24 -3.58 -0.06 27.66
CA PRO A 24 -2.53 -0.42 26.71
C PRO A 24 -3.10 -1.60 25.93
N LEU A 25 -3.19 -1.45 24.61
CA LEU A 25 -3.26 -2.56 23.68
C LEU A 25 -2.07 -3.45 24.00
N ARG A 26 -2.30 -4.41 24.89
CA ARG A 26 -1.39 -5.50 25.14
C ARG A 26 -1.41 -6.27 23.83
N ALA A 27 -0.46 -5.96 22.95
CA ALA A 27 -0.14 -6.79 21.82
C ALA A 27 0.22 -8.15 22.40
N GLN A 28 -0.77 -9.03 22.43
CA GLN A 28 -0.59 -10.44 22.72
C GLN A 28 0.11 -10.98 21.48
N THR A 29 1.43 -10.74 21.40
CA THR A 29 2.30 -11.47 20.49
C THR A 29 2.41 -12.87 21.07
N ASP A 30 1.37 -13.67 20.87
CA ASP A 30 1.53 -15.10 20.88
C ASP A 30 2.54 -15.38 19.77
N VAL A 31 3.80 -15.60 20.16
CA VAL A 31 4.84 -16.05 19.25
C VAL A 31 4.43 -17.45 18.88
N VAL A 32 3.62 -17.57 17.83
CA VAL A 32 3.37 -18.85 17.17
C VAL A 32 4.74 -19.29 16.69
N GLU A 33 5.31 -20.27 17.38
CA GLU A 33 6.60 -20.85 17.01
C GLU A 33 6.36 -21.66 15.73
N PHE A 34 6.82 -21.13 14.60
CA PHE A 34 6.65 -21.79 13.31
C PHE A 34 7.77 -22.81 13.11
N ASP A 35 7.45 -23.87 12.34
CA ASP A 35 8.44 -24.83 11.88
C ASP A 35 9.61 -24.08 11.22
N ARG A 36 10.83 -24.59 11.41
CA ARG A 36 12.04 -24.02 10.80
C ARG A 36 12.04 -24.23 9.29
N ASP A 37 11.33 -25.23 8.81
CA ASP A 37 11.07 -25.44 7.38
C ASP A 37 9.74 -24.77 7.00
N ILE A 38 9.82 -23.63 6.32
CA ILE A 38 8.68 -22.87 5.84
C ILE A 38 8.45 -23.19 4.36
N PRO A 39 7.41 -23.98 4.02
CA PRO A 39 7.01 -24.17 2.64
C PRO A 39 6.40 -22.86 2.12
N LEU A 40 7.21 -22.05 1.44
CA LEU A 40 6.84 -20.72 0.96
C LEU A 40 5.58 -20.75 0.09
N LEU A 41 5.45 -21.82 -0.69
CA LEU A 41 4.28 -22.14 -1.50
C LEU A 41 2.99 -22.27 -0.68
N ARG A 42 3.05 -23.01 0.43
CA ARG A 42 1.92 -23.22 1.33
C ARG A 42 1.59 -21.91 2.06
N LEU A 43 2.61 -21.18 2.49
CA LEU A 43 2.44 -19.88 3.11
C LEU A 43 1.79 -18.88 2.14
N TRP A 44 2.22 -18.85 0.89
CA TRP A 44 1.61 -18.02 -0.15
C TRP A 44 0.15 -18.39 -0.42
N ALA A 45 -0.16 -19.69 -0.51
CA ALA A 45 -1.50 -20.20 -0.75
C ALA A 45 -2.48 -19.88 0.40
N GLN A 46 -1.97 -19.65 1.63
CA GLN A 46 -2.80 -19.20 2.76
C GLN A 46 -3.43 -17.81 2.51
N TYR A 47 -2.74 -16.95 1.74
CA TYR A 47 -3.17 -15.57 1.48
C TYR A 47 -3.69 -15.36 0.05
N ASN A 48 -3.51 -16.33 -0.85
CA ASN A 48 -3.91 -16.21 -2.25
C ASN A 48 -4.77 -17.42 -2.65
N SER A 49 -6.04 -17.16 -3.00
CA SER A 49 -7.03 -18.19 -3.37
C SER A 49 -6.99 -18.63 -4.83
N TYR A 50 -6.15 -18.02 -5.67
CA TYR A 50 -6.10 -18.26 -7.12
C TYR A 50 -4.71 -18.62 -7.60
N ALA A 51 -4.65 -19.65 -8.46
CA ALA A 51 -3.57 -20.14 -9.33
C ALA A 51 -2.15 -20.17 -8.74
N PHE A 52 -1.61 -21.38 -8.57
CA PHE A 52 -0.19 -21.62 -8.31
C PHE A 52 0.70 -20.71 -9.20
N PRO A 53 1.70 -20.00 -8.63
CA PRO A 53 2.69 -19.32 -9.44
C PRO A 53 3.38 -20.38 -10.30
N ARG A 54 3.31 -20.26 -11.63
CA ARG A 54 3.82 -21.28 -12.57
C ARG A 54 5.35 -21.42 -12.50
N ASP A 55 5.98 -20.43 -11.91
CA ASP A 55 7.38 -20.07 -12.06
C ASP A 55 8.21 -20.34 -10.77
N LEU A 56 7.65 -21.14 -9.83
CA LEU A 56 8.37 -21.63 -8.65
C LEU A 56 9.43 -22.69 -8.94
N LYS A 57 9.26 -23.48 -10.01
CA LYS A 57 10.25 -24.49 -10.42
C LYS A 57 11.54 -23.84 -10.96
N GLU A 58 11.51 -22.55 -11.25
CA GLU A 58 12.58 -21.81 -11.92
C GLU A 58 13.49 -21.03 -10.96
N ALA A 59 13.37 -21.17 -9.64
CA ALA A 59 14.25 -20.43 -8.70
C ALA A 59 15.75 -20.68 -8.99
N SER A 60 16.13 -21.92 -9.30
CA SER A 60 17.50 -22.28 -9.71
C SER A 60 17.90 -21.71 -11.08
N GLU A 61 16.93 -21.41 -11.93
CA GLU A 61 17.11 -20.82 -13.26
C GLU A 61 17.21 -19.30 -13.17
N VAL A 62 16.46 -18.66 -12.27
CA VAL A 62 16.57 -17.23 -11.95
C VAL A 62 17.94 -16.90 -11.35
N VAL A 63 18.49 -17.73 -10.47
CA VAL A 63 19.86 -17.56 -9.96
C VAL A 63 20.89 -17.71 -11.09
N ARG A 64 20.72 -18.69 -11.99
CA ARG A 64 21.62 -18.93 -13.12
C ARG A 64 21.56 -17.85 -14.19
N ASN A 65 20.38 -17.26 -14.40
CA ASN A 65 20.12 -16.29 -15.46
C ASN A 65 20.04 -14.84 -14.95
N TYR A 66 20.41 -14.59 -13.69
CA TYR A 66 20.47 -13.24 -13.14
C TYR A 66 21.62 -12.46 -13.79
N LYS A 67 21.27 -11.42 -14.55
CA LYS A 67 22.23 -10.63 -15.36
C LYS A 67 22.60 -9.28 -14.74
N GLY A 68 22.32 -9.07 -13.45
CA GLY A 68 22.52 -7.80 -12.75
C GLY A 68 21.23 -7.00 -12.55
N PRO A 69 21.32 -5.74 -12.10
CA PRO A 69 20.17 -4.90 -11.80
C PRO A 69 19.24 -4.84 -13.00
N VAL A 70 18.06 -5.41 -12.83
CA VAL A 70 17.04 -5.43 -13.86
C VAL A 70 16.35 -4.08 -13.77
N GLU A 71 16.64 -3.17 -14.69
CA GLU A 71 15.72 -2.06 -14.95
C GLU A 71 14.31 -2.65 -15.06
N PRO A 72 13.30 -2.04 -14.43
CA PRO A 72 11.93 -2.54 -14.52
C PRO A 72 11.62 -2.86 -15.99
N LYS A 73 11.19 -4.10 -16.28
CA LYS A 73 10.94 -4.58 -17.66
C LYS A 73 9.85 -3.79 -18.40
N VAL A 74 9.34 -2.73 -17.81
CA VAL A 74 8.34 -1.83 -18.36
C VAL A 74 9.08 -0.65 -18.99
N PRO A 75 8.88 -0.40 -20.30
CA PRO A 75 9.61 0.63 -21.04
C PRO A 75 9.38 2.01 -20.44
N GLU A 76 10.40 2.86 -20.45
CA GLU A 76 10.25 4.26 -20.07
C GLU A 76 9.21 4.96 -20.96
N VAL A 77 8.36 5.79 -20.36
CA VAL A 77 7.24 6.47 -21.03
C VAL A 77 7.51 7.96 -21.09
N THR A 78 7.27 8.57 -22.25
CA THR A 78 7.22 10.04 -22.36
C THR A 78 5.86 10.52 -21.88
N PHE A 79 5.83 11.27 -20.78
CA PHE A 79 4.58 11.78 -20.21
C PHE A 79 4.07 13.00 -20.96
N TYR A 80 2.75 13.07 -21.14
CA TYR A 80 2.11 14.27 -21.65
C TYR A 80 1.84 15.26 -20.51
N GLU A 81 2.09 16.55 -20.76
CA GLU A 81 1.61 17.61 -19.88
C GLU A 81 0.11 17.79 -20.11
N PHE A 82 -0.68 17.66 -19.04
CA PHE A 82 -2.09 18.04 -19.05
C PHE A 82 -2.24 19.47 -18.54
N ASP A 83 -3.06 20.26 -19.23
CA ASP A 83 -3.66 21.43 -18.59
C ASP A 83 -4.55 20.93 -17.45
N SER A 84 -4.28 21.36 -16.21
CA SER A 84 -5.14 21.02 -15.07
C SER A 84 -6.58 21.45 -15.36
N PRO A 85 -7.59 20.61 -15.06
CA PRO A 85 -8.97 20.96 -15.33
C PRO A 85 -9.32 22.31 -14.70
N GLN A 86 -9.73 23.28 -15.52
CA GLN A 86 -10.01 24.63 -15.00
C GLN A 86 -11.32 24.70 -14.19
N HIS A 87 -12.15 23.66 -14.26
CA HIS A 87 -13.46 23.62 -13.61
C HIS A 87 -13.45 22.66 -12.42
N LEU A 88 -14.06 23.09 -11.31
CA LEU A 88 -14.08 22.38 -10.02
C LEU A 88 -14.52 20.91 -10.13
N GLN A 89 -15.57 20.64 -10.92
CA GLN A 89 -16.07 19.28 -11.15
C GLN A 89 -14.99 18.37 -11.75
N GLY A 90 -14.29 18.84 -12.79
CA GLY A 90 -13.24 18.06 -13.45
C GLY A 90 -12.04 17.80 -12.54
N ARG A 91 -11.70 18.76 -11.66
CA ARG A 91 -10.67 18.57 -10.62
C ARG A 91 -11.06 17.49 -9.63
N ILE A 92 -12.31 17.49 -9.16
CA ILE A 92 -12.83 16.46 -8.24
C ILE A 92 -12.83 15.08 -8.89
N ASP A 93 -13.24 14.96 -10.14
CA ASP A 93 -13.21 13.68 -10.88
C ASP A 93 -11.75 13.20 -11.09
N GLY A 94 -10.85 14.14 -11.39
CA GLY A 94 -9.42 13.89 -11.57
C GLY A 94 -8.71 13.33 -10.34
N LEU A 95 -9.23 13.52 -9.13
CA LEU A 95 -8.64 12.96 -7.90
C LEU A 95 -8.52 11.43 -7.93
N LEU A 96 -9.35 10.74 -8.72
CA LEU A 96 -9.36 9.27 -8.80
C LEU A 96 -8.54 8.71 -9.97
N HIS A 97 -7.97 9.57 -10.81
CA HIS A 97 -7.12 9.18 -11.94
C HIS A 97 -5.84 8.50 -11.45
N GLY A 98 -5.52 7.33 -12.01
CA GLY A 98 -4.38 6.51 -11.57
C GLY A 98 -4.61 5.75 -10.25
N ILE A 99 -5.71 6.03 -9.53
CA ILE A 99 -6.10 5.36 -8.28
C ILE A 99 -7.21 4.34 -8.54
N LYS A 100 -8.39 4.78 -8.99
CA LYS A 100 -9.52 3.89 -9.33
C LYS A 100 -9.78 3.83 -10.83
N ILE A 101 -9.34 4.83 -11.57
CA ILE A 101 -9.53 4.93 -13.01
C ILE A 101 -8.20 4.60 -13.69
N THR A 102 -8.19 3.52 -14.48
CA THR A 102 -7.05 3.20 -15.34
C THR A 102 -6.93 4.26 -16.43
N LEU A 103 -5.76 4.89 -16.50
CA LEU A 103 -5.38 5.78 -17.59
C LEU A 103 -4.25 5.15 -18.40
N PRO A 104 -4.07 5.54 -19.67
CA PRO A 104 -2.87 5.20 -20.42
C PRO A 104 -1.61 5.68 -19.67
N PRO A 105 -0.48 4.94 -19.77
CA PRO A 105 0.77 5.27 -19.07
C PRO A 105 1.23 6.72 -19.24
N GLU A 106 1.01 7.29 -20.42
CA GLU A 106 1.40 8.66 -20.78
C GLU A 106 0.67 9.72 -19.95
N TYR A 107 -0.43 9.34 -19.29
CA TYR A 107 -1.29 10.21 -18.48
C TYR A 107 -1.36 9.83 -17.00
N ASP A 108 -0.67 8.77 -16.57
CA ASP A 108 -0.64 8.32 -15.17
C ASP A 108 0.79 8.27 -14.65
N HIS A 109 1.49 9.42 -14.67
CA HIS A 109 2.91 9.48 -14.34
C HIS A 109 3.24 8.81 -13.00
N TYR A 110 2.57 9.25 -11.94
CA TYR A 110 2.86 8.75 -10.59
C TYR A 110 2.43 7.29 -10.41
N GLY A 111 1.20 6.95 -10.80
CA GLY A 111 0.69 5.60 -10.65
C GLY A 111 1.52 4.62 -11.49
N TYR A 112 1.81 4.96 -12.73
CA TYR A 112 2.62 4.15 -13.63
C TYR A 112 4.02 3.87 -13.07
N GLU A 113 4.76 4.89 -12.63
CA GLU A 113 6.12 4.71 -12.12
C GLU A 113 6.15 3.89 -10.83
N VAL A 114 5.21 4.12 -9.89
CA VAL A 114 5.09 3.26 -8.69
C VAL A 114 4.84 1.81 -9.09
N ARG A 115 3.90 1.57 -10.00
CA ARG A 115 3.59 0.22 -10.49
C ARG A 115 4.78 -0.43 -11.20
N ARG A 116 5.52 0.35 -11.98
CA ARG A 116 6.73 -0.08 -12.71
C ARG A 116 7.80 -0.55 -11.74
N PHE A 117 8.16 0.27 -10.75
CA PHE A 117 9.16 -0.13 -9.74
C PHE A 117 8.70 -1.29 -8.88
N MET A 118 7.41 -1.37 -8.57
CA MET A 118 6.90 -2.43 -7.70
C MET A 118 6.63 -3.75 -8.43
N ASN A 119 6.61 -3.81 -9.77
CA ASN A 119 6.16 -4.96 -10.59
C ASN A 119 6.90 -6.30 -10.36
N SER A 120 8.14 -6.27 -9.87
CA SER A 120 8.91 -7.47 -9.51
C SER A 120 8.98 -7.70 -8.00
N VAL A 121 8.62 -6.71 -7.20
CA VAL A 121 8.71 -6.75 -5.73
C VAL A 121 7.77 -7.79 -5.15
N GLY A 122 8.35 -8.78 -4.47
CA GLY A 122 7.65 -9.84 -3.77
C GLY A 122 7.17 -11.00 -4.66
N ARG A 123 7.78 -11.15 -5.84
CA ARG A 123 7.78 -12.42 -6.58
C ARG A 123 8.63 -13.43 -5.82
N ILE A 124 8.17 -14.68 -5.74
CA ILE A 124 8.83 -15.73 -4.93
C ILE A 124 10.28 -15.95 -5.36
N GLN A 125 10.57 -15.82 -6.66
CA GLN A 125 11.91 -16.04 -7.22
C GLN A 125 12.93 -15.04 -6.69
N ILE A 126 12.51 -13.81 -6.38
CA ILE A 126 13.38 -12.77 -5.82
C ILE A 126 13.97 -13.25 -4.50
N TYR A 127 13.16 -13.88 -3.64
CA TYR A 127 13.62 -14.23 -2.30
C TYR A 127 14.71 -15.31 -2.28
N SER A 128 14.91 -16.02 -3.41
CA SER A 128 15.97 -17.02 -3.58
C SER A 128 17.31 -16.43 -4.02
N ASN A 129 17.37 -15.16 -4.43
CA ASN A 129 18.55 -14.52 -4.98
C ASN A 129 18.93 -13.24 -4.23
N ARG A 130 20.12 -13.23 -3.62
CA ARG A 130 20.64 -12.09 -2.85
C ARG A 130 20.68 -10.79 -3.66
N TYR A 131 21.17 -10.84 -4.88
CA TYR A 131 21.38 -9.63 -5.68
C TYR A 131 20.04 -9.05 -6.12
N ALA A 132 19.08 -9.92 -6.43
CA ALA A 132 17.71 -9.52 -6.71
C ALA A 132 17.05 -8.84 -5.50
N ILE A 133 17.27 -9.30 -4.26
CA ILE A 133 16.74 -8.63 -3.06
C ILE A 133 17.28 -7.21 -2.92
N GLU A 134 18.58 -7.00 -3.16
CA GLU A 134 19.22 -5.68 -3.08
C GLU A 134 18.66 -4.73 -4.16
N ASP A 135 18.47 -5.22 -5.38
CA ASP A 135 17.86 -4.44 -6.47
C ASP A 135 16.40 -4.07 -6.16
N GLU A 136 15.60 -5.01 -5.62
CA GLU A 136 14.21 -4.73 -5.27
C GLU A 136 14.09 -3.73 -4.12
N LEU A 137 15.04 -3.69 -3.18
CA LEU A 137 15.09 -2.64 -2.16
C LEU A 137 15.28 -1.26 -2.79
N VAL A 138 16.17 -1.14 -3.78
CA VAL A 138 16.37 0.11 -4.54
C VAL A 138 15.10 0.49 -5.32
N ASN A 139 14.40 -0.48 -5.90
CA ASN A 139 13.12 -0.23 -6.57
C ASN A 139 12.06 0.31 -5.61
N ILE A 140 11.97 -0.26 -4.39
CA ILE A 140 11.05 0.24 -3.37
C ILE A 140 11.41 1.68 -2.95
N GLU A 141 12.69 2.01 -2.82
CA GLU A 141 13.13 3.38 -2.54
C GLU A 141 12.73 4.37 -3.65
N LYS A 142 12.86 3.97 -4.92
CA LYS A 142 12.40 4.77 -6.06
C LYS A 142 10.87 4.94 -6.05
N ALA A 143 10.12 3.87 -5.80
CA ALA A 143 8.67 3.93 -5.65
C ALA A 143 8.25 4.88 -4.51
N TRP A 144 9.00 4.88 -3.40
CA TRP A 144 8.80 5.81 -2.29
C TRP A 144 8.97 7.27 -2.69
N VAL A 145 10.01 7.58 -3.47
CA VAL A 145 10.24 8.95 -3.97
C VAL A 145 9.07 9.42 -4.81
N VAL A 146 8.63 8.61 -5.78
CA VAL A 146 7.49 8.92 -6.66
C VAL A 146 6.21 9.08 -5.84
N PHE A 147 5.94 8.13 -4.93
CA PHE A 147 4.74 8.17 -4.10
C PHE A 147 4.71 9.39 -3.17
N ARG A 148 5.84 9.83 -2.63
CA ARG A 148 5.91 11.04 -1.81
C ARG A 148 5.47 12.28 -2.59
N TYR A 149 5.98 12.48 -3.80
CA TYR A 149 5.56 13.58 -4.66
C TYR A 149 4.07 13.50 -5.01
N TRP A 150 3.58 12.30 -5.34
CA TRP A 150 2.17 12.12 -5.64
C TRP A 150 1.27 12.42 -4.44
N ARG A 151 1.66 11.94 -3.25
CA ARG A 151 0.95 12.19 -2.00
C ARG A 151 0.84 13.69 -1.71
N GLU A 152 1.95 14.41 -1.84
CA GLU A 152 1.99 15.86 -1.64
C GLU A 152 1.07 16.59 -2.63
N ALA A 153 1.11 16.21 -3.91
CA ALA A 153 0.25 16.77 -4.94
C ALA A 153 -1.25 16.49 -4.67
N LEU A 154 -1.60 15.26 -4.29
CA LEU A 154 -2.99 14.88 -3.95
C LEU A 154 -3.53 15.63 -2.74
N ILE A 155 -2.71 15.79 -1.69
CA ILE A 155 -3.11 16.54 -0.49
C ILE A 155 -3.32 18.02 -0.84
N ALA A 156 -2.39 18.64 -1.56
CA ALA A 156 -2.51 20.03 -1.97
C ALA A 156 -3.75 20.25 -2.85
N GLU A 157 -4.06 19.32 -3.75
CA GLU A 157 -5.25 19.39 -4.60
C GLU A 157 -6.55 19.26 -3.80
N ILE A 158 -6.60 18.35 -2.82
CA ILE A 158 -7.75 18.22 -1.91
C ILE A 158 -7.97 19.52 -1.13
N GLU A 159 -6.91 20.12 -0.59
CA GLU A 159 -6.99 21.39 0.14
C GLU A 159 -7.48 22.53 -0.76
N ALA A 160 -6.92 22.67 -1.96
CA ALA A 160 -7.33 23.69 -2.92
C ALA A 160 -8.79 23.54 -3.37
N ILE A 161 -9.28 22.31 -3.55
CA ILE A 161 -10.69 22.04 -3.87
C ILE A 161 -11.60 22.40 -2.68
N ASP A 162 -11.22 22.01 -1.46
CA ASP A 162 -11.99 22.30 -0.24
C ASP A 162 -12.11 23.82 0.01
N GLU A 163 -11.03 24.57 -0.18
CA GLU A 163 -11.03 26.03 -0.14
C GLU A 163 -11.95 26.63 -1.20
N GLY A 164 -11.90 26.13 -2.44
CA GLY A 164 -12.78 26.57 -3.52
C GLY A 164 -14.27 26.35 -3.20
N ILE A 165 -14.62 25.18 -2.63
CA ILE A 165 -15.99 24.85 -2.21
C ILE A 165 -16.46 25.75 -1.05
N LYS A 166 -15.56 26.10 -0.12
CA LYS A 166 -15.87 26.99 1.01
C LYS A 166 -16.04 28.44 0.57
N ALA A 167 -15.26 28.90 -0.40
CA ALA A 167 -15.33 30.24 -0.94
C ALA A 167 -16.60 30.48 -1.79
N ASP A 168 -17.07 29.46 -2.51
CA ASP A 168 -18.28 29.55 -3.33
C ASP A 168 -19.53 28.96 -2.64
N ALA A 169 -20.33 29.85 -2.04
CA ALA A 169 -21.59 29.49 -1.41
C ALA A 169 -22.63 28.87 -2.38
N THR A 170 -22.45 29.04 -3.69
CA THR A 170 -23.37 28.53 -4.72
C THR A 170 -23.05 27.10 -5.17
N THR A 171 -21.92 26.54 -4.73
CA THR A 171 -21.54 25.16 -5.06
C THR A 171 -22.64 24.17 -4.64
N GLY A 172 -23.17 23.44 -5.62
CA GLY A 172 -24.28 22.51 -5.46
C GLY A 172 -23.95 21.32 -4.53
N SER A 173 -24.97 20.81 -3.84
CA SER A 173 -24.83 19.68 -2.90
C SER A 173 -24.19 18.43 -3.51
N LYS A 174 -24.54 18.12 -4.77
CA LYS A 174 -23.97 16.98 -5.52
C LYS A 174 -22.45 17.06 -5.64
N VAL A 175 -21.91 18.25 -5.92
CA VAL A 175 -20.47 18.48 -6.08
C VAL A 175 -19.76 18.29 -4.74
N LYS A 176 -20.32 18.83 -3.65
CA LYS A 176 -19.78 18.66 -2.29
C LYS A 176 -19.76 17.19 -1.86
N THR A 177 -20.84 16.46 -2.10
CA THR A 177 -20.91 15.03 -1.80
C THR A 177 -19.87 14.24 -2.58
N MET A 178 -19.73 14.50 -3.87
CA MET A 178 -18.75 13.85 -4.74
C MET A 178 -17.31 14.12 -4.26
N PHE A 179 -17.00 15.37 -3.92
CA PHE A 179 -15.71 15.72 -3.32
C PHE A 179 -15.45 14.95 -2.03
N ASN A 180 -16.42 14.91 -1.10
CA ASN A 180 -16.29 14.19 0.16
C ASN A 180 -16.02 12.69 -0.01
N VAL A 181 -16.67 12.05 -0.99
CA VAL A 181 -16.42 10.65 -1.32
C VAL A 181 -15.03 10.49 -1.92
N ASN A 182 -14.67 11.29 -2.94
CA ASN A 182 -13.40 11.14 -3.64
C ASN A 182 -12.21 11.43 -2.71
N GLN A 183 -12.27 12.46 -1.87
CA GLN A 183 -11.19 12.73 -0.90
C GLN A 183 -11.00 11.58 0.11
N ALA A 184 -12.08 10.90 0.50
CA ALA A 184 -12.00 9.78 1.43
C ALA A 184 -11.30 8.58 0.76
N VAL A 185 -11.63 8.31 -0.50
CA VAL A 185 -10.95 7.28 -1.31
C VAL A 185 -9.47 7.61 -1.48
N VAL A 186 -9.11 8.85 -1.79
CA VAL A 186 -7.71 9.26 -1.93
C VAL A 186 -6.94 9.11 -0.61
N LYS A 187 -7.53 9.51 0.52
CA LYS A 187 -6.90 9.36 1.84
C LYS A 187 -6.69 7.90 2.23
N ALA A 188 -7.67 7.03 1.95
CA ALA A 188 -7.52 5.59 2.15
C ALA A 188 -6.39 5.02 1.29
N PHE A 189 -6.38 5.36 -0.01
CA PHE A 189 -5.33 4.94 -0.94
C PHE A 189 -3.92 5.33 -0.46
N ILE A 190 -3.74 6.56 0.03
CA ILE A 190 -2.44 7.01 0.54
C ILE A 190 -1.96 6.12 1.71
N ILE A 191 -2.86 5.77 2.63
CA ILE A 191 -2.53 4.93 3.78
C ILE A 191 -2.17 3.51 3.34
N GLU A 192 -2.97 2.94 2.44
CA GLU A 192 -2.81 1.56 1.95
C GLU A 192 -1.55 1.42 1.08
N MET A 193 -1.25 2.40 0.23
CA MET A 193 0.00 2.46 -0.56
C MET A 193 1.23 2.51 0.36
N GLN A 194 1.18 3.36 1.39
CA GLN A 194 2.25 3.45 2.38
C GLN A 194 2.44 2.13 3.14
N ALA A 195 1.35 1.48 3.54
CA ALA A 195 1.40 0.17 4.20
C ALA A 195 2.02 -0.89 3.27
N TRP A 196 1.66 -0.89 1.99
CA TRP A 196 2.19 -1.82 0.99
C TRP A 196 3.68 -1.62 0.75
N LEU A 197 4.15 -0.38 0.54
CA LEU A 197 5.58 -0.09 0.39
C LEU A 197 6.38 -0.49 1.64
N ASN A 198 5.89 -0.13 2.84
CA ASN A 198 6.53 -0.48 4.10
C ASN A 198 6.63 -1.99 4.31
N ALA A 199 5.55 -2.74 4.05
CA ALA A 199 5.53 -4.17 4.28
C ALA A 199 6.49 -4.92 3.34
N ASN A 200 6.58 -4.51 2.07
CA ASN A 200 7.58 -5.06 1.16
C ASN A 200 9.00 -4.71 1.61
N GLN A 201 9.27 -3.45 1.98
CA GLN A 201 10.59 -3.02 2.45
C GLN A 201 11.03 -3.78 3.70
N ALA A 202 10.13 -3.94 4.68
CA ALA A 202 10.43 -4.64 5.92
C ALA A 202 10.76 -6.12 5.69
N LEU A 203 10.00 -6.81 4.84
CA LEU A 203 10.28 -8.20 4.48
C LEU A 203 11.63 -8.35 3.78
N LEU A 204 11.90 -7.53 2.77
CA LEU A 204 13.16 -7.62 2.02
C LEU A 204 14.37 -7.20 2.86
N THR A 205 14.23 -6.19 3.71
CA THR A 205 15.29 -5.78 4.66
C THR A 205 15.59 -6.89 5.64
N PHE A 206 14.57 -7.55 6.19
CA PHE A 206 14.76 -8.72 7.06
C PHE A 206 15.55 -9.82 6.36
N LEU A 207 15.20 -10.16 5.12
CA LEU A 207 15.92 -11.17 4.33
C LEU A 207 17.36 -10.71 4.02
N ALA A 208 17.56 -9.44 3.69
CA ALA A 208 18.87 -8.86 3.41
C ALA A 208 19.78 -8.82 4.66
N ASP A 209 19.25 -8.55 5.84
CA ASP A 209 20.06 -8.45 7.06
C ASP A 209 20.32 -9.83 7.69
N ASN A 210 19.41 -10.78 7.50
CA ASN A 210 19.42 -12.09 8.17
C ASN A 210 19.83 -13.24 7.24
N ARG A 211 20.59 -12.98 6.18
CA ARG A 211 21.02 -13.97 5.17
C ARG A 211 21.67 -15.22 5.74
N LYS A 212 22.36 -15.09 6.87
CA LYS A 212 23.04 -16.24 7.52
C LYS A 212 22.07 -17.11 8.32
N LEU A 213 20.83 -16.66 8.53
CA LEU A 213 19.83 -17.33 9.36
C LEU A 213 18.86 -18.19 8.54
N TYR A 214 18.96 -18.22 7.21
CA TYR A 214 18.12 -19.06 6.38
C TYR A 214 18.86 -19.61 5.15
N ALA A 215 18.34 -20.70 4.59
CA ALA A 215 18.67 -21.20 3.27
C ALA A 215 17.37 -21.31 2.45
N PHE A 216 17.48 -21.18 1.13
CA PHE A 216 16.36 -21.45 0.22
C PHE A 216 16.62 -22.78 -0.49
N GLU A 217 15.87 -23.81 -0.10
CA GLU A 217 16.09 -25.19 -0.53
C GLU A 217 14.78 -25.75 -1.10
N GLN A 218 14.80 -26.19 -2.36
CA GLN A 218 13.67 -26.84 -3.03
C GLN A 218 12.32 -26.07 -2.95
N GLY A 219 12.35 -24.74 -2.87
CA GLY A 219 11.14 -23.92 -2.75
C GLY A 219 10.74 -23.58 -1.31
N ASN A 220 11.53 -24.00 -0.32
CA ASN A 220 11.29 -23.74 1.10
C ASN A 220 12.33 -22.77 1.66
N PHE A 221 11.91 -22.00 2.65
CA PHE A 221 12.84 -21.31 3.54
C PHE A 221 13.17 -22.20 4.73
N VAL A 222 14.44 -22.57 4.86
CA VAL A 222 14.94 -23.34 6.00
C VAL A 222 15.67 -22.38 6.94
N PHE A 223 15.03 -22.01 8.04
CA PHE A 223 15.58 -21.10 9.04
C PHE A 223 16.42 -21.83 10.10
N LYS A 224 17.49 -21.19 10.56
CA LYS A 224 18.35 -21.71 11.64
C LYS A 224 17.70 -21.63 13.02
N SER A 225 16.71 -20.76 13.19
CA SER A 225 15.98 -20.58 14.45
C SER A 225 14.49 -20.42 14.21
N SER A 226 13.68 -20.93 15.14
CA SER A 226 12.22 -20.79 15.09
C SER A 226 11.79 -19.33 15.20
N GLN A 227 12.53 -18.51 15.96
CA GLN A 227 12.27 -17.07 16.08
C GLN A 227 12.38 -16.36 14.72
N ALA A 228 13.43 -16.64 13.94
CA ALA A 228 13.59 -16.06 12.61
C ALA A 228 12.49 -16.54 11.65
N ALA A 229 12.08 -17.81 11.75
CA ALA A 229 10.96 -18.35 10.99
C ALA A 229 9.65 -17.61 11.32
N SER A 230 9.33 -17.43 12.61
CA SER A 230 8.14 -16.69 13.04
C SER A 230 8.15 -15.23 12.59
N GLN A 231 9.30 -14.55 12.66
CA GLN A 231 9.43 -13.19 12.18
C GLN A 231 9.23 -13.10 10.65
N PHE A 232 9.80 -14.04 9.90
CA PHE A 232 9.59 -14.13 8.46
C PHE A 232 8.10 -14.31 8.13
N VAL A 233 7.41 -15.27 8.78
CA VAL A 233 6.00 -15.53 8.55
C VAL A 233 5.14 -14.30 8.86
N ALA A 234 5.45 -13.58 9.94
CA ALA A 234 4.75 -12.36 10.29
C ALA A 234 4.93 -11.25 9.24
N LEU A 235 6.16 -11.02 8.78
CA LEU A 235 6.48 -10.03 7.75
C LEU A 235 5.86 -10.40 6.39
N PHE A 236 5.93 -11.67 6.02
CA PHE A 236 5.31 -12.18 4.80
C PHE A 236 3.79 -11.99 4.83
N GLY A 237 3.14 -12.37 5.93
CA GLY A 237 1.70 -12.18 6.10
C GLY A 237 1.28 -10.71 6.09
N ALA A 238 2.07 -9.81 6.68
CA ALA A 238 1.83 -8.37 6.61
C ALA A 238 1.91 -7.85 5.17
N ARG A 239 2.91 -8.31 4.40
CA ARG A 239 3.05 -7.97 2.98
C ARG A 239 1.86 -8.45 2.15
N GLU A 240 1.42 -9.70 2.34
CA GLU A 240 0.28 -10.22 1.57
C GLU A 240 -1.02 -9.49 1.89
N ARG A 241 -1.28 -9.12 3.16
CA ARG A 241 -2.44 -8.31 3.53
C ARG A 241 -2.43 -6.93 2.86
N ALA A 242 -1.30 -6.21 2.95
CA ALA A 242 -1.19 -4.89 2.33
C ALA A 242 -1.31 -4.95 0.80
N LYS A 243 -0.85 -6.05 0.17
CA LYS A 243 -1.06 -6.29 -1.27
C LYS A 243 -2.54 -6.50 -1.61
N LEU A 244 -3.30 -7.20 -0.77
CA LEU A 244 -4.73 -7.42 -1.01
C LEU A 244 -5.52 -6.11 -0.98
N GLU A 245 -5.22 -5.22 -0.02
CA GLU A 245 -5.78 -3.87 0.04
C GLU A 245 -5.48 -3.10 -1.25
N MET A 246 -4.23 -3.14 -1.71
CA MET A 246 -3.84 -2.46 -2.96
C MET A 246 -4.53 -3.01 -4.22
N ARG A 247 -4.95 -4.28 -4.23
CA ARG A 247 -5.68 -4.86 -5.37
C ARG A 247 -7.08 -4.28 -5.55
N GLU A 248 -7.65 -3.62 -4.53
CA GLU A 248 -8.94 -2.95 -4.65
C GLU A 248 -8.88 -1.73 -5.59
N TYR A 249 -7.69 -1.25 -5.91
CA TYR A 249 -7.45 -0.18 -6.88
C TYR A 249 -7.20 -0.79 -8.26
N ASP A 250 -8.11 -0.58 -9.21
CA ASP A 250 -8.10 -1.23 -10.53
C ASP A 250 -6.73 -1.20 -11.24
N PRO A 251 -6.00 -0.07 -11.30
CA PRO A 251 -4.66 -0.03 -11.90
C PRO A 251 -3.65 -0.95 -11.20
N PHE A 252 -3.75 -1.11 -9.88
CA PHE A 252 -2.85 -1.93 -9.06
C PHE A 252 -3.28 -3.40 -8.99
N GLY A 253 -4.58 -3.68 -9.11
CA GLY A 253 -5.12 -5.04 -9.23
C GLY A 253 -4.68 -5.75 -10.50
N LYS A 254 -4.43 -4.99 -11.58
CA LYS A 254 -3.95 -5.50 -12.88
C LYS A 254 -2.47 -5.85 -12.91
N ILE A 255 -1.68 -5.43 -11.91
CA ILE A 255 -0.31 -5.91 -11.73
C ILE A 255 -0.40 -7.34 -11.16
N VAL A 256 -0.68 -8.30 -12.04
CA VAL A 256 -0.65 -9.70 -11.68
C VAL A 256 0.80 -10.14 -11.76
N TYR A 257 1.41 -10.27 -10.57
CA TYR A 257 2.72 -10.86 -10.33
C TYR A 257 2.74 -12.35 -10.68
#